data_AF-A0A5B7C1I5-F1
#
_entry.id   AF-A0A5B7C1I5-F1
#
_cell.length_a   1.000
_cell.length_b   1.000
_cell.length_c   1.000
_cell.angle_alpha   90.00
_cell.angle_beta   90.00
_cell.angle_gamma   90.00
#
_symmetry.space_group_name_H-M   'P 1'
#
loop_
_entity.id
_entity.type
_entity.pdbx_description
1 polymer ?
#
loop_
_entity_poly.entity_id
_entity_poly.type
_entity_poly.pdbx_seq_one_letter_code
_entity_poly.pdbx_strand_id
1 'polypeptide(L)'
;LMLPPITIDDSTRSMLLNLVAYEACPDTPDDFGVTSYVCFMDSLIDHAEDVKELRSKGILLNFLGSDQQVADLFNEIAQDLVPNPHGFVNVKGGIKNHYKNNLKVWIAVWRHAHFSTPWTIIALVAAIVAINLSVIQTVLAAFQTYLTAYPPDK
;
A
#
# COMPACT_ATOMS: atom_id res chain seq x y z
N LEU A 1 -12.23 -3.69 -12.98
CA LEU A 1 -12.29 -5.03 -12.37
C LEU A 1 -13.43 -5.00 -11.37
N MET A 2 -14.35 -5.97 -11.42
CA MET A 2 -15.29 -6.21 -10.34
C MET A 2 -14.96 -7.58 -9.75
N LEU A 3 -14.64 -7.62 -8.46
CA LEU A 3 -14.67 -8.86 -7.72
C LEU A 3 -16.14 -9.14 -7.39
N PRO A 4 -16.65 -10.37 -7.61
CA PRO A 4 -17.98 -10.72 -7.14
C PRO A 4 -18.03 -10.58 -5.60
N PRO A 5 -19.13 -10.06 -5.03
CA PRO A 5 -19.30 -9.99 -3.60
C PRO A 5 -19.19 -11.38 -2.95
N ILE A 6 -18.39 -11.51 -1.89
CA ILE A 6 -18.34 -12.71 -1.06
C ILE A 6 -19.00 -12.46 0.29
N THR A 7 -19.74 -13.45 0.78
CA THR A 7 -20.31 -13.46 2.12
C THR A 7 -19.45 -14.33 3.01
N ILE A 8 -19.00 -13.79 4.15
CA ILE A 8 -18.17 -14.48 5.14
C ILE A 8 -18.98 -14.67 6.40
N ASP A 9 -19.15 -15.92 6.83
CA ASP A 9 -19.88 -16.34 8.01
C ASP A 9 -19.15 -17.48 8.75
N ASP A 10 -19.74 -17.97 9.84
CA ASP A 10 -19.16 -19.04 10.67
C ASP A 10 -18.89 -20.35 9.90
N SER A 11 -19.60 -20.59 8.78
CA SER A 11 -19.45 -21.80 7.97
C SER A 11 -18.30 -21.69 6.95
N THR A 12 -17.89 -20.46 6.63
CA THR A 12 -16.96 -20.15 5.54
C THR A 12 -15.61 -20.83 5.74
N ARG A 13 -15.10 -20.85 6.97
CA ARG A 13 -13.82 -21.51 7.30
C ARG A 13 -13.86 -23.00 6.97
N SER A 14 -14.85 -23.71 7.49
CA SER A 14 -14.99 -25.16 7.27
C SER A 14 -15.24 -25.48 5.80
N MET A 15 -16.04 -24.65 5.11
CA MET A 15 -16.29 -24.80 3.68
C MET A 15 -14.99 -24.69 2.87
N LEU A 16 -14.20 -23.63 3.07
CA LEU A 16 -12.96 -23.41 2.33
C LEU A 16 -11.93 -24.51 2.60
N LEU A 17 -11.74 -24.91 3.87
CA LEU A 17 -10.82 -25.99 4.23
C LEU A 17 -11.24 -27.34 3.61
N ASN A 18 -12.53 -27.66 3.62
CA ASN A 18 -13.03 -28.89 3.01
C ASN A 18 -12.84 -28.89 1.49
N LEU A 19 -13.03 -27.75 0.83
CA LEU A 19 -12.81 -27.62 -0.61
C LEU A 19 -11.32 -27.72 -0.96
N VAL A 20 -10.45 -27.08 -0.19
CA VAL A 20 -8.99 -27.19 -0.38
C VAL A 20 -8.52 -28.63 -0.13
N ALA A 21 -9.04 -29.32 0.89
CA ALA A 21 -8.75 -30.72 1.13
C ALA A 21 -9.26 -31.63 -0.01
N TYR A 22 -10.39 -31.28 -0.61
CA TYR A 22 -10.90 -31.97 -1.80
C TYR A 22 -9.96 -31.79 -2.99
N GLU A 23 -9.48 -30.56 -3.29
CA GLU A 23 -8.50 -30.32 -4.36
C GLU A 23 -7.17 -31.04 -4.14
N ALA A 24 -6.76 -31.24 -2.89
CA ALA A 24 -5.52 -31.95 -2.54
C ALA A 24 -5.62 -33.48 -2.67
N CYS A 25 -6.79 -34.04 -3.02
CA CYS A 25 -6.98 -35.48 -3.14
C CYS A 25 -6.29 -36.02 -4.42
N PRO A 26 -5.64 -37.20 -4.38
CA PRO A 26 -4.99 -37.77 -5.57
C PRO A 26 -5.93 -38.09 -6.73
N ASP A 27 -7.22 -38.33 -6.41
CA ASP A 27 -8.23 -38.74 -7.39
C ASP A 27 -9.01 -37.55 -7.99
N THR A 28 -8.73 -36.32 -7.55
CA THR A 28 -9.37 -35.12 -8.09
C THR A 28 -8.58 -34.55 -9.28
N PRO A 29 -9.26 -33.89 -10.23
CA PRO A 29 -8.59 -33.12 -11.27
C PRO A 29 -7.60 -32.13 -10.64
N ASP A 30 -6.47 -31.90 -11.30
CA ASP A 30 -5.44 -30.93 -10.93
C ASP A 30 -5.95 -29.49 -11.09
N ASP A 31 -6.98 -29.13 -10.32
CA ASP A 31 -7.65 -27.85 -10.28
C ASP A 31 -7.41 -27.23 -8.91
N PHE A 32 -6.50 -26.25 -8.85
CA PHE A 32 -6.19 -25.47 -7.65
C PHE A 32 -7.06 -24.21 -7.57
N GLY A 33 -8.27 -24.21 -8.13
CA GLY A 33 -9.10 -23.03 -8.26
C GLY A 33 -9.42 -22.37 -6.92
N VAL A 34 -9.85 -23.16 -5.93
CA VAL A 34 -10.16 -22.73 -4.57
C VAL A 34 -8.89 -22.37 -3.82
N THR A 35 -7.85 -23.19 -3.89
CA THR A 35 -6.54 -22.91 -3.27
C THR A 35 -5.98 -21.57 -3.77
N SER A 36 -5.96 -21.36 -5.09
CA SER A 36 -5.56 -20.09 -5.71
C SER A 36 -6.45 -18.92 -5.33
N TYR A 37 -7.75 -19.16 -5.14
CA TYR A 37 -8.68 -18.12 -4.69
C TYR A 37 -8.39 -17.71 -3.25
N VAL A 38 -8.19 -18.66 -2.34
CA VAL A 38 -7.87 -18.37 -0.94
C VAL A 38 -6.57 -17.59 -0.82
N CYS A 39 -5.50 -18.03 -1.47
CA CYS A 39 -4.23 -17.28 -1.49
C CYS A 39 -4.35 -15.92 -2.18
N PHE A 40 -5.29 -15.75 -3.12
CA PHE A 40 -5.55 -14.44 -3.71
C PHE A 40 -6.28 -13.52 -2.72
N MET A 41 -7.28 -14.01 -2.00
CA MET A 41 -7.99 -13.25 -0.97
C MET A 41 -7.07 -12.86 0.19
N ASP A 42 -6.22 -13.76 0.65
CA ASP A 42 -5.13 -13.50 1.60
C ASP A 42 -4.21 -12.37 1.11
N SER A 43 -3.80 -12.39 -0.17
CA SER A 43 -2.99 -11.29 -0.73
C SER A 43 -3.71 -9.92 -0.81
N LEU A 44 -5.03 -9.88 -0.60
CA LEU A 44 -5.82 -8.66 -0.52
C LEU A 44 -6.15 -8.26 0.93
N ILE A 45 -6.05 -9.18 1.89
CA ILE A 45 -6.52 -9.05 3.26
C ILE A 45 -5.39 -9.47 4.20
N ASP A 46 -4.62 -8.50 4.68
CA ASP A 46 -3.59 -8.75 5.69
C ASP A 46 -4.08 -8.30 7.07
N HIS A 47 -4.87 -7.22 7.11
CA HIS A 47 -5.36 -6.57 8.33
C HIS A 47 -6.87 -6.25 8.29
N ALA A 48 -7.45 -5.91 9.45
CA ALA A 48 -8.86 -5.53 9.57
C ALA A 48 -9.24 -4.32 8.69
N GLU A 49 -8.30 -3.41 8.45
CA GLU A 49 -8.45 -2.26 7.57
C GLU A 49 -8.74 -2.66 6.12
N ASP A 50 -8.10 -3.72 5.63
CA ASP A 50 -8.30 -4.23 4.27
C ASP A 50 -9.71 -4.81 4.12
N VAL A 51 -10.14 -5.59 5.12
CA VAL A 51 -11.52 -6.11 5.18
C VAL A 51 -12.53 -4.96 5.18
N LYS A 52 -12.28 -3.92 5.98
CA LYS A 52 -13.13 -2.73 6.04
C LYS A 52 -13.20 -2.01 4.69
N GLU A 53 -12.08 -1.91 3.97
CA GLU A 53 -12.06 -1.33 2.62
C GLU A 53 -12.90 -2.18 1.65
N LEU A 54 -12.70 -3.50 1.62
CA LEU A 54 -13.46 -4.40 0.76
C LEU A 54 -14.97 -4.37 1.06
N ARG A 55 -15.35 -4.27 2.33
CA ARG A 55 -16.75 -4.06 2.75
C ARG A 55 -17.30 -2.73 2.26
N SER A 56 -16.53 -1.65 2.37
CA SER A 56 -16.95 -0.32 1.91
C SER A 56 -17.23 -0.28 0.40
N LYS A 57 -16.57 -1.16 -0.37
CA LYS A 57 -16.77 -1.33 -1.81
C LYS A 57 -17.83 -2.36 -2.17
N GLY A 58 -18.48 -2.99 -1.19
CA GLY A 58 -19.49 -4.04 -1.41
C GLY A 58 -18.91 -5.35 -1.95
N ILE A 59 -17.59 -5.54 -1.86
CA ILE A 59 -16.89 -6.75 -2.32
C ILE A 59 -16.94 -7.84 -1.25
N LEU A 60 -17.03 -7.47 0.02
CA LEU A 60 -17.08 -8.40 1.15
C LEU A 60 -18.28 -8.06 2.03
N LEU A 61 -19.05 -9.07 2.41
CA LEU A 61 -20.12 -8.99 3.40
C LEU A 61 -19.70 -9.81 4.62
N ASN A 62 -19.50 -9.13 5.75
CA ASN A 62 -19.04 -9.75 6.99
C ASN A 62 -20.22 -10.09 7.91
N PHE A 63 -20.44 -11.38 8.11
CA PHE A 63 -21.37 -11.98 9.08
C PHE A 63 -20.65 -12.86 10.12
N LEU A 64 -19.32 -12.99 10.03
CA LEU A 64 -18.49 -13.74 10.98
C LEU A 64 -18.30 -13.00 12.31
N GLY A 65 -18.42 -11.67 12.29
CA GLY A 65 -18.32 -10.82 13.47
C GLY A 65 -17.50 -9.57 13.19
N SER A 66 -16.28 -9.54 13.71
CA SER A 66 -15.36 -8.42 13.51
C SER A 66 -14.56 -8.52 12.21
N ASP A 67 -14.07 -7.39 11.72
CA ASP A 67 -13.21 -7.35 10.53
C ASP A 67 -11.86 -8.05 10.79
N GLN A 68 -11.37 -8.03 12.04
CA GLN A 68 -10.16 -8.76 12.45
C GLN A 68 -10.35 -10.27 12.30
N GLN A 69 -11.50 -10.82 12.74
CA GLN A 69 -11.76 -12.26 12.60
C GLN A 69 -11.79 -12.73 11.15
N VAL A 70 -12.20 -11.87 10.22
CA VAL A 70 -12.15 -12.17 8.78
C VAL A 70 -10.71 -12.16 8.27
N ALA A 71 -9.89 -11.19 8.69
CA ALA A 71 -8.47 -11.16 8.35
C ALA A 71 -7.75 -12.40 8.88
N ASP A 72 -7.94 -12.73 10.15
CA ASP A 72 -7.37 -13.92 10.79
C ASP A 72 -7.80 -15.20 10.07
N LEU A 73 -9.07 -15.29 9.61
CA LEU A 73 -9.56 -16.44 8.85
C LEU A 73 -8.77 -16.66 7.56
N PHE A 74 -8.53 -15.63 6.75
CA PHE A 74 -7.82 -15.80 5.48
C PHE A 74 -6.33 -16.05 5.71
N ASN A 75 -5.70 -15.31 6.62
CA ASN A 75 -4.29 -15.48 7.00
C ASN A 75 -3.99 -16.89 7.51
N GLU A 76 -4.86 -17.44 8.37
CA GLU A 76 -4.69 -18.79 8.92
C GLU A 76 -4.91 -19.88 7.86
N ILE A 77 -5.92 -19.75 6.99
CA ILE A 77 -6.19 -20.79 5.98
C ILE A 77 -5.10 -20.79 4.91
N ALA A 78 -4.58 -19.62 4.51
CA ALA A 78 -3.61 -19.51 3.43
C ALA A 78 -2.16 -19.85 3.82
N GLN A 79 -1.85 -19.91 5.12
CA GLN A 79 -0.48 -20.04 5.65
C GLN A 79 0.34 -21.18 5.02
N ASP A 80 -0.27 -22.35 4.80
CA ASP A 80 0.39 -23.54 4.28
C ASP A 80 -0.03 -23.90 2.84
N LEU A 81 -0.77 -23.02 2.17
CA LEU A 81 -1.28 -23.28 0.83
C LEU A 81 -0.28 -22.84 -0.25
N VAL A 82 -0.11 -23.70 -1.26
CA VAL A 82 0.68 -23.38 -2.45
C VAL A 82 -0.28 -23.12 -3.61
N PRO A 83 -0.50 -21.85 -4.01
CA PRO A 83 -1.41 -21.55 -5.11
C PRO A 83 -0.79 -21.93 -6.45
N ASN A 84 -1.64 -22.21 -7.44
CA ASN A 84 -1.20 -22.26 -8.83
C ASN A 84 -0.59 -20.91 -9.22
N PRO A 85 0.67 -20.87 -9.71
CA PRO A 85 1.37 -19.63 -10.08
C PRO A 85 0.69 -18.85 -11.22
N HIS A 86 -0.17 -19.51 -12.00
CA HIS A 86 -0.97 -18.89 -13.05
C HIS A 86 -2.38 -18.48 -12.59
N GLY A 87 -2.78 -18.88 -11.37
CA GLY A 87 -4.06 -18.53 -10.77
C GLY A 87 -4.20 -17.03 -10.53
N PHE A 88 -5.32 -16.45 -10.98
CA PHE A 88 -5.66 -15.03 -10.83
C PHE A 88 -4.59 -14.04 -11.32
N VAL A 89 -3.62 -14.45 -12.14
CA VAL A 89 -2.53 -13.56 -12.63
C VAL A 89 -3.08 -12.36 -13.40
N ASN A 90 -4.10 -12.58 -14.23
CA ASN A 90 -4.75 -11.49 -14.98
C ASN A 90 -5.44 -10.49 -14.04
N VAL A 91 -6.04 -10.98 -12.95
CA VAL A 91 -6.74 -10.18 -11.94
C VAL A 91 -5.72 -9.35 -11.16
N LYS A 92 -4.69 -10.01 -10.61
CA LYS A 92 -3.56 -9.36 -9.90
C LYS A 92 -2.87 -8.31 -10.80
N GLY A 93 -2.63 -8.66 -12.06
CA GLY A 93 -2.06 -7.75 -13.07
C GLY A 93 -2.97 -6.54 -13.35
N GLY A 94 -4.27 -6.75 -13.47
CA GLY A 94 -5.25 -5.69 -13.66
C GLY A 94 -5.30 -4.71 -12.49
N ILE A 95 -5.31 -5.21 -11.25
CA ILE A 95 -5.27 -4.38 -10.03
C ILE A 95 -3.97 -3.56 -9.99
N LYS A 96 -2.82 -4.22 -10.21
CA LYS A 96 -1.50 -3.56 -10.24
C LYS A 96 -1.42 -2.47 -11.30
N ASN A 97 -1.96 -2.73 -12.49
CA ASN A 97 -1.95 -1.76 -13.58
C ASN A 97 -2.87 -0.58 -13.29
N HIS A 98 -4.06 -0.82 -12.71
CA HIS A 98 -4.98 0.23 -12.30
C HIS A 98 -4.35 1.15 -11.25
N TYR A 99 -3.75 0.58 -10.21
CA TYR A 99 -3.05 1.36 -9.18
C TYR A 99 -1.89 2.16 -9.76
N LYS A 100 -1.05 1.54 -10.60
CA LYS A 100 0.06 2.25 -11.27
C LYS A 100 -0.43 3.41 -12.15
N ASN A 101 -1.52 3.22 -12.90
CA ASN A 101 -2.07 4.28 -13.74
C ASN A 101 -2.64 5.43 -12.91
N ASN A 102 -3.41 5.13 -11.85
CA ASN A 102 -3.92 6.16 -10.95
C ASN A 102 -2.79 6.91 -10.24
N LEU A 103 -1.75 6.21 -9.78
CA LEU A 103 -0.56 6.84 -9.19
C LEU A 103 0.14 7.76 -10.20
N LYS A 104 0.31 7.34 -11.46
CA LYS A 104 0.87 8.19 -12.51
C LYS A 104 0.03 9.45 -12.73
N VAL A 105 -1.30 9.33 -12.73
CA VAL A 105 -2.21 10.48 -12.86
C VAL A 105 -2.05 11.41 -11.67
N TRP A 106 -2.05 10.89 -10.44
CA TRP A 106 -1.85 11.69 -9.23
C TRP A 106 -0.50 12.41 -9.22
N ILE A 107 0.59 11.73 -9.59
CA ILE A 107 1.91 12.34 -9.72
C ILE A 107 1.89 13.45 -10.78
N ALA A 108 1.22 13.22 -11.91
CA ALA A 108 1.09 14.24 -12.96
C ALA A 108 0.31 15.47 -12.47
N VAL A 109 -0.80 15.26 -11.75
CA VAL A 109 -1.61 16.33 -11.16
C VAL A 109 -0.83 17.09 -10.09
N TRP A 110 -0.16 16.39 -9.17
CA TRP A 110 0.64 17.03 -8.12
C TRP A 110 1.80 17.84 -8.67
N ARG A 111 2.53 17.29 -9.65
CA ARG A 111 3.58 18.00 -10.37
C ARG A 111 3.01 19.22 -11.08
N HIS A 112 1.84 19.10 -11.71
CA HIS A 112 1.19 20.26 -12.30
C HIS A 112 0.79 21.28 -11.22
N ALA A 113 0.05 20.91 -10.19
CA ALA A 113 -0.45 21.85 -9.19
C ALA A 113 0.66 22.63 -8.45
N HIS A 114 1.78 21.96 -8.12
CA HIS A 114 2.85 22.57 -7.33
C HIS A 114 4.05 23.06 -8.14
N PHE A 115 4.30 22.50 -9.33
CA PHE A 115 5.49 22.82 -10.14
C PHE A 115 5.14 23.30 -11.57
N SER A 116 3.87 23.62 -11.89
CA SER A 116 3.53 24.15 -13.24
C SER A 116 3.94 25.58 -13.48
N THR A 117 3.98 26.41 -12.44
CA THR A 117 4.28 27.83 -12.66
C THR A 117 5.78 28.06 -12.55
N PRO A 118 6.41 28.69 -13.56
CA PRO A 118 7.81 29.09 -13.48
C PRO A 118 8.12 29.85 -12.18
N TRP A 119 7.14 30.60 -11.69
CA TRP A 119 7.20 31.36 -10.44
C TRP A 119 7.45 30.51 -9.19
N THR A 120 6.82 29.34 -9.04
CA THR A 120 7.06 28.50 -7.86
C THR A 120 8.49 27.95 -7.84
N ILE A 121 9.04 27.62 -9.02
CA ILE A 121 10.42 27.17 -9.16
C ILE A 121 11.39 28.31 -8.82
N ILE A 122 11.13 29.51 -9.36
CA ILE A 122 11.94 30.71 -9.06
C ILE A 122 11.90 31.02 -7.56
N ALA A 123 10.72 30.97 -6.93
CA ALA A 123 10.55 31.22 -5.50
C ALA A 123 11.31 30.19 -4.64
N LEU A 124 11.27 28.90 -5.01
CA LEU A 124 12.01 27.85 -4.32
C LEU A 124 13.53 28.09 -4.42
N VAL A 125 14.04 28.41 -5.62
CA VAL A 125 15.46 28.73 -5.83
C VAL A 125 15.87 29.96 -5.03
N ALA A 126 15.06 31.01 -5.06
CA ALA A 126 15.30 32.23 -4.29
C ALA A 126 15.34 31.96 -2.77
N ALA A 127 14.44 31.13 -2.25
CA ALA A 127 14.43 30.75 -0.84
C ALA A 127 15.70 29.98 -0.45
N ILE A 128 16.15 29.03 -1.27
CA ILE A 128 17.39 28.29 -1.03
C ILE A 128 18.60 29.25 -0.99
N VAL A 129 18.68 30.18 -1.94
CA VAL A 129 19.76 31.19 -1.98
C VAL A 129 19.71 32.07 -0.73
N ALA A 130 18.52 32.54 -0.33
CA ALA A 130 18.34 33.37 0.86
C ALA A 130 18.76 32.65 2.16
N ILE A 131 18.44 31.36 2.30
CA ILE A 131 18.86 30.55 3.45
C ILE A 131 20.38 30.44 3.51
N ASN A 132 21.03 30.10 2.39
CA ASN A 132 22.50 30.00 2.33
C ASN A 132 23.17 31.33 2.68
N LEU A 133 22.63 32.43 2.14
CA LEU A 133 23.15 33.77 2.43
C LEU A 133 23.00 34.12 3.91
N SER A 134 21.87 33.77 4.52
CA SER A 134 21.60 34.00 5.95
C SER A 134 22.58 33.23 6.84
N VAL A 135 22.89 31.98 6.50
CA VAL A 135 23.89 31.17 7.23
C VAL A 135 25.26 31.83 7.16
N ILE A 136 25.71 32.22 5.96
CA ILE A 136 27.00 32.89 5.77
C ILE A 136 27.06 34.19 6.57
N GLN A 137 26.02 35.02 6.50
CA GLN A 137 25.92 36.27 7.27
C GLN A 137 26.02 36.03 8.77
N THR A 138 25.31 35.01 9.27
CA THR A 138 25.30 34.66 10.70
C THR A 138 26.69 34.22 11.17
N VAL A 139 27.40 33.40 10.38
CA VAL A 139 28.77 32.96 10.70
C VAL A 139 29.74 34.14 10.71
N LEU A 140 29.68 35.01 9.70
CA LEU A 140 30.55 36.19 9.63
C LEU A 140 30.30 37.15 10.80
N ALA A 141 29.03 37.38 11.16
CA ALA A 141 28.67 38.21 12.31
C ALA A 141 29.14 37.62 13.64
N ALA A 142 29.01 36.29 13.81
CA ALA A 142 29.52 35.58 14.99
C ALA A 142 31.06 35.68 15.09
N PHE A 143 31.78 35.53 13.98
CA PHE A 143 33.23 35.69 13.95
C PHE A 143 33.67 37.12 14.28
N GLN A 144 33.00 38.12 13.71
CA GLN A 144 33.30 39.53 13.99
C GLN A 144 33.05 39.87 15.45
N THR A 145 31.93 39.43 16.02
CA THR A 145 31.61 39.65 17.44
C THR A 145 32.63 38.97 18.36
N TYR A 146 33.09 37.76 18.02
CA TYR A 146 34.17 37.09 18.73
C TYR A 146 35.47 37.91 18.73
N LEU A 147 35.92 38.40 17.57
CA LEU A 147 37.13 39.23 17.47
C LEU A 147 37.02 40.57 18.22
N THR A 148 35.84 41.17 18.27
CA THR A 148 35.62 42.39 19.06
C THR A 148 35.63 42.14 20.57
N ALA A 149 35.19 40.96 21.00
CA ALA A 149 35.18 40.57 22.41
C ALA A 149 36.56 40.07 22.88
N TYR A 150 37.33 39.43 22.00
CA TYR A 150 38.68 38.93 22.27
C TYR A 150 39.65 39.43 21.20
N PRO A 151 40.12 40.69 21.30
CA PRO A 151 41.08 41.24 20.35
C PRO A 151 42.40 40.46 20.42
N PRO A 152 43.05 40.15 19.28
CA PRO A 152 44.33 39.47 19.30
C PRO A 152 45.39 40.35 19.98
N ASP A 153 46.13 39.79 20.94
CA ASP A 153 47.29 40.45 21.53
C ASP A 153 48.34 40.74 20.44
N LYS A 154 48.87 41.97 20.46
CA LYS A 154 49.82 42.49 19.46
C LYS A 154 51.21 41.89 19.58
#